data_AF-A0A9Q9HG52-F1
#
_entry.id   AF-A0A9Q9HG52-F1
#
_cell.length_a   1.000
_cell.length_b   1.000
_cell.length_c   1.000
_cell.angle_alpha   90.00
_cell.angle_beta   90.00
_cell.angle_gamma   90.00
#
_symmetry.space_group_name_H-M   'P 1'
#
loop_
_entity.id
_entity.type
_entity.pdbx_description
1 polymer ?
#
loop_
_entity_poly.entity_id
_entity_poly.type
_entity_poly.pdbx_seq_one_letter_code
_entity_poly.pdbx_strand_id
1 'polypeptide(L)'
;MRQELIFRPASMRLAVFMLATVAEAVAIRLLTFETDQFSCRNVSAYALCRGMRTLPLSVLFMSVAVVVMTIARPRLWHAYVRLAGAAPSRRLFPAGLHLLGLGLLLVPLWRLPLAELEAQFSLAAPVFLAGAVLALLGAALWLLPLRAWKQWFLGNGAFLPLVAAGFFLLPLVVEATGWLWGENRALTRLTFQAVSGVFALTGTDLFSLPGERIIGLNDFRVRIASGCSGAEGVALVAVFMAIYAMLARRTLRMRPYWMVLFPLAVCLSWILNVLRISALIWLGANVSPKLAVDGFHSYAGWLMFSLLAFAVLAIVHNMAFFHTKAAAPGTRPGLPVRADPLFARIVPFILFMMSGTITPLLWENPADGYPLRVAFMLLGLALFWPALRAVDWRAGPADWLTGCAVAALWLWTAPESTASASGAPDLFWILCRLLGTVLLVPVIEELFFRAYVLERIAGTSAASSWRVLAGLAVSSLLFAALHDRWVAGVLAGIAFGLLYLRTRRPGGAVQAHMLANAIIAAAAIASMNYDLI
;
A
#
# COMPACT_ATOMS: atom_id res chain seq x y z
N MET A 1 29.92 -4.65 5.00
CA MET A 1 29.68 -5.77 4.05
C MET A 1 28.28 -5.86 3.43
N ARG A 2 27.14 -5.71 4.16
CA ARG A 2 25.80 -5.76 3.51
C ARG A 2 25.54 -4.63 2.50
N GLN A 3 26.16 -3.47 2.70
CA GLN A 3 25.90 -2.27 1.90
C GLN A 3 26.56 -2.34 0.51
N GLU A 4 27.83 -2.72 0.40
CA GLU A 4 28.60 -2.73 -0.87
C GLU A 4 28.00 -3.57 -2.02
N LEU A 5 27.12 -4.52 -1.73
CA LEU A 5 26.60 -5.46 -2.73
C LEU A 5 25.35 -5.01 -3.48
N ILE A 6 24.62 -4.02 -2.99
CA ILE A 6 23.44 -3.48 -3.70
C ILE A 6 23.88 -2.42 -4.74
N PHE A 7 25.13 -1.96 -4.68
CA PHE A 7 25.68 -0.89 -5.53
C PHE A 7 26.38 -1.39 -6.79
N ARG A 8 26.37 -2.70 -7.08
CA ARG A 8 26.93 -3.19 -8.34
C ARG A 8 25.98 -2.83 -9.49
N PRO A 9 26.48 -2.48 -10.69
CA PRO A 9 25.64 -2.22 -11.87
C PRO A 9 24.60 -3.33 -12.15
N ALA A 10 24.92 -4.57 -11.80
CA ALA A 10 24.00 -5.70 -11.84
C ALA A 10 22.73 -5.53 -10.99
N SER A 11 22.84 -4.92 -9.81
CA SER A 11 21.75 -4.72 -8.86
C SER A 11 20.80 -3.62 -9.32
N MET A 12 21.33 -2.50 -9.80
CA MET A 12 20.54 -1.38 -10.31
C MET A 12 19.79 -1.77 -11.59
N ARG A 13 20.45 -2.55 -12.48
CA ARG A 13 19.79 -3.11 -13.66
C ARG A 13 18.60 -4.00 -13.31
N LEU A 14 18.74 -4.88 -12.31
CA LEU A 14 17.61 -5.70 -11.87
C LEU A 14 16.49 -4.83 -11.29
N ALA A 15 16.80 -3.82 -10.49
CA ALA A 15 15.78 -2.95 -9.89
C ALA A 15 14.99 -2.17 -10.96
N VAL A 16 15.67 -1.57 -11.94
CA VAL A 16 15.02 -0.88 -13.06
C VAL A 16 14.18 -1.85 -13.88
N PHE A 17 14.73 -3.03 -14.18
CA PHE A 17 14.02 -4.07 -14.91
C PHE A 17 12.76 -4.52 -14.17
N MET A 18 12.85 -4.76 -12.86
CA MET A 18 11.72 -5.16 -12.02
C MET A 18 10.63 -4.09 -11.94
N LEU A 19 11.01 -2.80 -11.90
CA LEU A 19 10.04 -1.72 -11.95
C LEU A 19 9.33 -1.67 -13.31
N ALA A 20 10.09 -1.81 -14.40
CA ALA A 20 9.53 -1.85 -15.76
C ALA A 20 8.58 -3.03 -15.93
N THR A 21 8.97 -4.25 -15.55
CA THR A 21 8.10 -5.43 -15.68
C THR A 21 6.87 -5.38 -14.80
N VAL A 22 6.96 -4.80 -13.60
CA VAL A 22 5.79 -4.55 -12.75
C VAL A 22 4.86 -3.55 -13.42
N ALA A 23 5.38 -2.44 -13.95
CA ALA A 23 4.58 -1.45 -14.66
C ALA A 23 3.91 -2.04 -15.91
N GLU A 24 4.63 -2.84 -16.69
CA GLU A 24 4.11 -3.56 -17.86
C GLU A 24 3.02 -4.55 -17.46
N ALA A 25 3.24 -5.38 -16.44
CA ALA A 25 2.25 -6.34 -15.98
C ALA A 25 0.97 -5.65 -15.46
N VAL A 26 1.10 -4.52 -14.76
CA VAL A 26 -0.04 -3.69 -14.33
C VAL A 26 -0.75 -3.09 -15.53
N ALA A 27 -0.01 -2.47 -16.46
CA ALA A 27 -0.59 -1.85 -17.65
C ALA A 27 -1.36 -2.86 -18.51
N ILE A 28 -0.77 -4.04 -18.77
CA ILE A 28 -1.45 -5.13 -19.49
C ILE A 28 -2.74 -5.49 -18.76
N ARG A 29 -2.71 -5.69 -17.45
CA ARG A 29 -3.89 -6.07 -16.66
C ARG A 29 -5.00 -5.01 -16.70
N LEU A 30 -4.65 -3.73 -16.56
CA LEU A 30 -5.59 -2.61 -16.64
C LEU A 30 -6.24 -2.51 -18.03
N LEU A 31 -5.45 -2.72 -19.10
CA LEU A 31 -5.93 -2.62 -20.48
C LEU A 31 -6.80 -3.81 -20.92
N THR A 32 -6.74 -4.95 -20.23
CA THR A 32 -7.31 -6.22 -20.74
C THR A 32 -8.30 -6.92 -19.83
N PHE A 33 -8.14 -6.85 -18.50
CA PHE A 33 -8.76 -7.82 -17.60
C PHE A 33 -9.46 -7.22 -16.36
N GLU A 34 -9.46 -5.90 -16.22
CA GLU A 34 -10.27 -5.17 -15.23
C GLU A 34 -11.50 -4.48 -15.84
N THR A 35 -11.73 -4.64 -17.15
CA THR A 35 -12.95 -4.16 -17.80
C THR A 35 -14.01 -5.27 -17.81
N ASP A 36 -15.26 -4.93 -17.48
CA ASP A 36 -16.40 -5.86 -17.56
C ASP A 36 -16.75 -6.29 -19.01
N GLN A 37 -15.99 -5.81 -19.98
CA GLN A 37 -16.20 -6.00 -21.41
C GLN A 37 -15.52 -7.26 -21.97
N PHE A 38 -14.72 -7.98 -21.18
CA PHE A 38 -14.02 -9.19 -21.62
C PHE A 38 -14.06 -10.31 -20.57
N SER A 39 -14.71 -11.42 -20.89
CA SER A 39 -14.85 -12.59 -20.02
C SER A 39 -14.30 -13.85 -20.68
N CYS A 40 -13.27 -14.43 -20.06
CA CYS A 40 -12.74 -15.74 -20.49
C CYS A 40 -13.80 -16.86 -20.50
N ARG A 41 -14.92 -16.72 -19.77
CA ARG A 41 -16.00 -17.73 -19.77
C ARG A 41 -16.72 -17.83 -21.10
N ASN A 42 -16.72 -16.76 -21.89
CA ASN A 42 -17.41 -16.68 -23.17
C ASN A 42 -16.51 -17.09 -24.34
N VAL A 43 -15.26 -17.47 -24.05
CA VAL A 43 -14.24 -17.82 -25.04
C VAL A 43 -14.15 -19.33 -25.18
N SER A 44 -14.09 -19.84 -26.43
CA SER A 44 -13.97 -21.27 -26.73
C SER A 44 -12.71 -21.92 -26.14
N ALA A 45 -11.60 -21.18 -26.06
CA ALA A 45 -10.34 -21.59 -25.43
C ALA A 45 -10.21 -21.10 -23.97
N TYR A 46 -11.19 -21.42 -23.11
CA TYR A 46 -11.27 -20.98 -21.71
C TYR A 46 -9.95 -21.15 -20.93
N ALA A 47 -9.32 -22.33 -20.98
CA ALA A 47 -8.11 -22.63 -20.21
C ALA A 47 -6.92 -21.75 -20.64
N LEU A 48 -6.79 -21.49 -21.94
CA LEU A 48 -5.72 -20.66 -22.50
C LEU A 48 -5.93 -19.19 -22.13
N CYS A 49 -7.17 -18.69 -22.28
CA CYS A 49 -7.55 -17.35 -21.86
C CYS A 49 -7.29 -17.14 -20.37
N ARG A 50 -7.71 -18.10 -19.54
CA ARG A 50 -7.48 -18.08 -18.10
C ARG A 50 -5.99 -18.05 -17.76
N GLY A 51 -5.19 -18.93 -18.36
CA GLY A 51 -3.73 -18.97 -18.14
C GLY A 51 -3.07 -17.64 -18.48
N MET A 52 -3.41 -17.05 -19.63
CA MET A 52 -2.90 -15.75 -20.04
C MET A 52 -3.33 -14.61 -19.10
N ARG A 53 -4.57 -14.63 -18.61
CA ARG A 53 -5.05 -13.66 -17.60
C ARG A 53 -4.27 -13.74 -16.29
N THR A 54 -3.85 -14.95 -15.89
CA THR A 54 -3.07 -15.14 -14.65
C THR A 54 -1.59 -14.80 -14.78
N LEU A 55 -1.04 -14.77 -16.01
CA LEU A 55 0.39 -14.61 -16.23
C LEU A 55 0.96 -13.26 -15.73
N PRO A 56 0.33 -12.10 -15.97
CA PRO A 56 0.78 -10.83 -15.39
C PRO A 56 0.80 -10.85 -13.85
N LEU A 57 -0.20 -11.48 -13.21
CA LEU A 57 -0.21 -11.66 -11.76
C LEU A 57 0.97 -12.53 -11.30
N SER A 58 1.26 -13.62 -11.99
CA SER A 58 2.43 -14.46 -11.69
C SER A 58 3.74 -13.68 -11.79
N VAL A 59 3.87 -12.76 -12.75
CA VAL A 59 5.03 -11.85 -12.85
C VAL A 59 5.11 -10.92 -11.63
N LEU A 60 4.00 -10.36 -11.17
CA LEU A 60 3.96 -9.52 -9.96
C LEU A 60 4.37 -10.29 -8.71
N PHE A 61 3.84 -11.51 -8.50
CA PHE A 61 4.24 -12.35 -7.37
C PHE A 61 5.70 -12.80 -7.44
N MET A 62 6.21 -13.09 -8.64
CA MET A 62 7.63 -13.36 -8.84
C MET A 62 8.50 -12.16 -8.50
N SER A 63 8.05 -10.94 -8.81
CA SER A 63 8.73 -9.71 -8.40
C SER A 63 8.80 -9.59 -6.87
N VAL A 64 7.70 -9.88 -6.17
CA VAL A 64 7.69 -9.96 -4.70
C VAL A 64 8.65 -11.03 -4.19
N ALA A 65 8.67 -12.21 -4.82
CA ALA A 65 9.57 -13.30 -4.46
C ALA A 65 11.03 -12.86 -4.51
N VAL A 66 11.45 -12.20 -5.59
CA VAL A 66 12.81 -11.68 -5.74
C VAL A 66 13.14 -10.70 -4.62
N VAL A 67 12.26 -9.73 -4.33
CA VAL A 67 12.46 -8.76 -3.24
C VAL A 67 12.60 -9.47 -1.89
N VAL A 68 11.65 -10.34 -1.54
CA VAL A 68 11.68 -11.12 -0.29
C VAL A 68 12.96 -11.95 -0.20
N MET A 69 13.38 -12.58 -1.29
CA MET A 69 14.60 -13.39 -1.33
C MET A 69 15.88 -12.56 -1.16
N THR A 70 15.95 -11.36 -1.76
CA THR A 70 17.10 -10.46 -1.56
C THR A 70 17.25 -10.07 -0.09
N ILE A 71 16.13 -9.86 0.61
CA ILE A 71 16.10 -9.51 2.04
C ILE A 71 16.40 -10.73 2.91
N ALA A 72 15.75 -11.87 2.63
CA ALA A 72 15.78 -13.05 3.48
C ALA A 72 17.08 -13.86 3.35
N ARG A 73 17.66 -13.94 2.14
CA ARG A 73 18.81 -14.79 1.80
C ARG A 73 19.87 -14.02 1.01
N PRO A 74 20.67 -13.16 1.67
CA PRO A 74 21.70 -12.36 0.99
C PRO A 74 22.67 -13.19 0.15
N ARG A 75 23.05 -14.40 0.57
CA ARG A 75 23.97 -15.27 -0.20
C ARG A 75 23.50 -15.54 -1.64
N LEU A 76 22.20 -15.73 -1.86
CA LEU A 76 21.63 -15.96 -3.19
C LEU A 76 21.74 -14.71 -4.07
N TRP A 77 21.53 -13.54 -3.47
CA TRP A 77 21.74 -12.25 -4.10
C TRP A 77 23.21 -12.06 -4.52
N HIS A 78 24.16 -12.43 -3.66
CA HIS A 78 25.59 -12.32 -3.98
C HIS A 78 25.96 -13.23 -5.16
N ALA A 79 25.40 -14.43 -5.21
CA ALA A 79 25.61 -15.34 -6.34
C ALA A 79 25.09 -14.75 -7.66
N TYR A 80 23.88 -14.18 -7.65
CA TYR A 80 23.31 -13.48 -8.82
C TYR A 80 24.21 -12.33 -9.29
N VAL A 81 24.58 -11.44 -8.38
CA VAL A 81 25.39 -10.26 -8.70
C VAL A 81 26.76 -10.63 -9.29
N ARG A 82 27.39 -11.72 -8.82
CA ARG A 82 28.64 -12.23 -9.41
C ARG A 82 28.45 -12.70 -10.85
N LEU A 83 27.42 -13.51 -11.10
CA LEU A 83 27.12 -14.02 -12.44
C LEU A 83 26.73 -12.90 -13.41
N ALA A 84 25.94 -11.93 -12.94
CA ALA A 84 25.53 -10.78 -13.74
C ALA A 84 26.66 -9.80 -14.05
N GLY A 85 27.70 -9.76 -13.21
CA GLY A 85 28.93 -9.00 -13.43
C GLY A 85 29.88 -9.67 -14.42
N ALA A 86 29.90 -11.01 -14.47
CA ALA A 86 30.73 -11.78 -15.41
C ALA A 86 30.11 -11.90 -16.82
N ALA A 87 28.81 -11.62 -16.97
CA ALA A 87 28.11 -11.76 -18.24
C ALA A 87 28.40 -10.59 -19.21
N PRO A 88 28.60 -10.87 -20.52
CA PRO A 88 28.96 -9.87 -21.52
C PRO A 88 27.98 -8.70 -21.66
N SER A 89 28.48 -7.57 -22.18
CA SER A 89 27.81 -6.27 -22.20
C SER A 89 26.81 -6.05 -23.35
N ARG A 90 26.88 -6.84 -24.43
CA ARG A 90 26.00 -6.66 -25.60
C ARG A 90 24.60 -7.25 -25.33
N ARG A 91 23.70 -6.40 -24.85
CA ARG A 91 22.36 -6.76 -24.37
C ARG A 91 21.21 -6.12 -25.15
N LEU A 92 21.51 -5.45 -26.27
CA LEU A 92 20.52 -4.82 -27.15
C LEU A 92 19.58 -5.85 -27.79
N PHE A 93 20.09 -7.02 -28.19
CA PHE A 93 19.27 -8.07 -28.78
C PHE A 93 18.22 -8.64 -27.80
N PRO A 94 18.57 -9.05 -26.55
CA PRO A 94 17.57 -9.42 -25.54
C PRO A 94 16.54 -8.33 -25.24
N ALA A 95 16.96 -7.06 -25.17
CA ALA A 95 16.05 -5.94 -24.97
C ALA A 95 15.08 -5.77 -26.15
N GLY A 96 15.58 -5.89 -27.39
CA GLY A 96 14.74 -5.88 -28.59
C GLY A 96 13.74 -7.03 -28.64
N LEU A 97 14.15 -8.24 -28.21
CA LEU A 97 13.27 -9.40 -28.10
C LEU A 97 12.12 -9.15 -27.10
N HIS A 98 12.44 -8.53 -25.97
CA HIS A 98 11.46 -8.16 -24.96
C HIS A 98 10.48 -7.12 -25.47
N LEU A 99 10.97 -6.03 -26.09
CA LEU A 99 10.14 -4.98 -26.69
C LEU A 99 9.25 -5.52 -27.82
N LEU A 100 9.77 -6.42 -28.66
CA LEU A 100 8.98 -7.10 -29.68
C LEU A 100 7.86 -7.94 -29.05
N GLY A 101 8.18 -8.67 -27.97
CA GLY A 101 7.19 -9.44 -27.23
C GLY A 101 6.07 -8.58 -26.66
N LEU A 102 6.41 -7.44 -26.04
CA LEU A 102 5.43 -6.45 -25.57
C LEU A 102 4.59 -5.88 -26.72
N GLY A 103 5.21 -5.56 -27.85
CA GLY A 103 4.50 -5.10 -29.03
C GLY A 103 3.46 -6.12 -29.51
N LEU A 104 3.83 -7.40 -29.59
CA LEU A 104 2.90 -8.48 -29.96
C LEU A 104 1.76 -8.68 -28.96
N LEU A 105 2.02 -8.48 -27.66
CA LEU A 105 0.96 -8.50 -26.64
C LEU A 105 -0.04 -7.34 -26.82
N LEU A 106 0.41 -6.18 -27.28
CA LEU A 106 -0.44 -5.00 -27.43
C LEU A 106 -1.15 -4.94 -28.79
N VAL A 107 -0.64 -5.58 -29.83
CA VAL A 107 -1.21 -5.53 -31.19
C VAL A 107 -2.69 -5.99 -31.25
N PRO A 108 -3.09 -7.14 -30.68
CA PRO A 108 -4.50 -7.55 -30.70
C PRO A 108 -5.41 -6.56 -29.96
N LEU A 109 -4.91 -5.98 -28.87
CA LEU A 109 -5.64 -5.00 -28.05
C LEU A 109 -5.82 -3.66 -28.76
N TRP A 110 -4.85 -3.28 -29.59
CA TRP A 110 -4.92 -2.05 -30.36
C TRP A 110 -5.79 -2.19 -31.61
N ARG A 111 -5.85 -3.39 -32.20
CA ARG A 111 -6.54 -3.65 -33.46
C ARG A 111 -8.02 -3.99 -33.32
N LEU A 112 -8.41 -4.63 -32.22
CA LEU A 112 -9.76 -5.14 -32.02
C LEU A 112 -10.40 -4.54 -30.77
N PRO A 113 -11.66 -4.06 -30.84
CA PRO A 113 -12.47 -3.83 -29.65
C PRO A 113 -12.52 -5.10 -28.78
N LEU A 114 -12.59 -4.94 -27.45
CA LEU A 114 -12.55 -6.07 -26.51
C LEU A 114 -13.63 -7.12 -26.76
N ALA A 115 -14.83 -6.71 -27.17
CA ALA A 115 -15.93 -7.62 -27.52
C ALA A 115 -15.61 -8.50 -28.74
N GLU A 116 -14.97 -7.94 -29.77
CA GLU A 116 -14.55 -8.69 -30.95
C GLU A 116 -13.36 -9.61 -30.64
N LEU A 117 -12.45 -9.14 -29.77
CA LEU A 117 -11.35 -9.94 -29.27
C LEU A 117 -11.84 -11.15 -28.45
N GLU A 118 -12.93 -11.01 -27.69
CA GLU A 118 -13.58 -12.12 -26.98
C GLU A 118 -14.08 -13.17 -27.97
N ALA A 119 -14.80 -12.75 -29.01
CA ALA A 119 -15.32 -13.65 -30.03
C ALA A 119 -14.21 -14.34 -30.85
N GLN A 120 -13.12 -13.63 -31.13
CA GLN A 120 -12.02 -14.10 -31.99
C GLN A 120 -10.76 -14.51 -31.22
N PHE A 121 -10.87 -14.74 -29.90
CA PHE A 121 -9.70 -14.96 -29.05
C PHE A 121 -8.80 -16.09 -29.55
N SER A 122 -9.36 -17.19 -30.05
CA SER A 122 -8.58 -18.33 -30.54
C SER A 122 -7.67 -17.97 -31.73
N LEU A 123 -8.01 -16.96 -32.52
CA LEU A 123 -7.17 -16.43 -33.61
C LEU A 123 -6.08 -15.49 -33.08
N ALA A 124 -6.38 -14.71 -32.05
CA ALA A 124 -5.42 -13.80 -31.41
C ALA A 124 -4.46 -14.51 -30.43
N ALA A 125 -4.85 -15.66 -29.88
CA ALA A 125 -4.12 -16.36 -28.82
C ALA A 125 -2.69 -16.77 -29.21
N PRO A 126 -2.38 -17.24 -30.44
CA PRO A 126 -1.01 -17.49 -30.87
C PRO A 126 -0.13 -16.25 -30.83
N VAL A 127 -0.68 -15.08 -31.19
CA VAL A 127 0.05 -13.79 -31.16
C VAL A 127 0.36 -13.41 -29.72
N PHE A 128 -0.62 -13.53 -28.81
CA PHE A 128 -0.40 -13.28 -27.40
C PHE A 128 0.61 -14.25 -26.77
N LEU A 129 0.52 -15.55 -27.08
CA LEU A 129 1.47 -16.55 -26.60
C LEU A 129 2.88 -16.27 -27.09
N ALA A 130 3.05 -15.96 -28.38
CA ALA A 130 4.33 -15.57 -28.95
C ALA A 130 4.87 -14.30 -28.26
N GLY A 131 4.01 -13.29 -28.08
CA GLY A 131 4.34 -12.05 -27.36
C GLY A 131 4.80 -12.32 -25.92
N ALA A 132 4.06 -13.13 -25.17
CA ALA A 132 4.39 -13.49 -23.79
C ALA A 132 5.72 -14.26 -23.70
N VAL A 133 5.94 -15.24 -24.57
CA VAL A 133 7.19 -16.01 -24.62
C VAL A 133 8.37 -15.11 -24.95
N LEU A 134 8.26 -14.24 -25.96
CA LEU A 134 9.34 -13.33 -26.36
C LEU A 134 9.61 -12.28 -25.28
N ALA A 135 8.57 -11.74 -24.65
CA ALA A 135 8.69 -10.80 -23.54
C ALA A 135 9.43 -11.44 -22.36
N LEU A 136 9.02 -12.65 -21.92
CA LEU A 136 9.64 -13.35 -20.79
C LEU A 136 11.05 -13.85 -21.09
N LEU A 137 11.29 -14.37 -22.30
CA LEU A 137 12.61 -14.83 -22.71
C LEU A 137 13.58 -13.67 -22.90
N GLY A 138 13.14 -12.60 -23.55
CA GLY A 138 13.92 -11.36 -23.71
C GLY A 138 14.30 -10.77 -22.35
N ALA A 139 13.32 -10.69 -21.45
CA ALA A 139 13.50 -10.34 -20.04
C ALA A 139 14.58 -11.18 -19.34
N ALA A 140 14.43 -12.51 -19.38
CA ALA A 140 15.37 -13.43 -18.74
C ALA A 140 16.80 -13.25 -19.29
N LEU A 141 16.93 -13.20 -20.62
CA LEU A 141 18.21 -13.03 -21.31
C LEU A 141 18.85 -11.66 -21.09
N TRP A 142 18.04 -10.62 -20.89
CA TRP A 142 18.52 -9.27 -20.60
C TRP A 142 19.20 -9.19 -19.23
N LEU A 143 18.68 -9.93 -18.25
CA LEU A 143 19.26 -10.04 -16.92
C LEU A 143 20.51 -10.94 -16.89
N LEU A 144 20.38 -12.18 -17.36
CA LEU A 144 21.44 -13.19 -17.36
C LEU A 144 21.34 -14.14 -18.58
N PRO A 145 22.47 -14.65 -19.09
CA PRO A 145 22.44 -15.71 -20.10
C PRO A 145 21.86 -17.01 -19.49
N LEU A 146 21.21 -17.84 -20.32
CA LEU A 146 20.53 -19.07 -19.86
C LEU A 146 21.42 -20.01 -19.05
N ARG A 147 22.71 -20.10 -19.40
CA ARG A 147 23.70 -20.91 -18.65
C ARG A 147 23.91 -20.38 -17.23
N ALA A 148 23.98 -19.06 -17.07
CA ALA A 148 24.11 -18.43 -15.75
C ALA A 148 22.81 -18.54 -14.94
N TRP A 149 21.64 -18.46 -15.58
CA TRP A 149 20.37 -18.79 -14.94
C TRP A 149 20.36 -20.22 -14.41
N LYS A 150 20.73 -21.21 -15.25
CA LYS A 150 20.81 -22.61 -14.84
C LYS A 150 21.76 -22.80 -13.65
N GLN A 151 22.94 -22.18 -13.68
CA GLN A 151 23.91 -22.23 -12.60
C GLN A 151 23.39 -21.59 -11.30
N TRP A 152 22.74 -20.43 -11.41
CA TRP A 152 22.17 -19.74 -10.24
C TRP A 152 21.00 -20.51 -9.64
N PHE A 153 20.10 -20.98 -10.50
CA PHE A 153 18.85 -21.62 -10.13
C PHE A 153 19.06 -23.01 -9.53
N LEU A 154 19.89 -23.84 -10.18
CA LEU A 154 20.17 -25.21 -9.73
C LEU A 154 21.33 -25.31 -8.74
N GLY A 155 22.24 -24.32 -8.72
CA GLY A 155 23.42 -24.32 -7.84
C GLY A 155 23.12 -24.17 -6.35
N ASN A 156 21.84 -23.97 -5.98
CA ASN A 156 21.38 -23.85 -4.60
C ASN A 156 20.43 -24.99 -4.18
N GLY A 157 20.46 -26.12 -4.92
CA GLY A 157 19.58 -27.27 -4.71
C GLY A 157 18.13 -26.99 -5.11
N ALA A 158 17.19 -27.80 -4.60
CA ALA A 158 15.77 -27.69 -4.95
C ALA A 158 15.07 -26.44 -4.39
N PHE A 159 15.68 -25.73 -3.44
CA PHE A 159 15.04 -24.62 -2.73
C PHE A 159 14.57 -23.49 -3.66
N LEU A 160 15.46 -22.99 -4.52
CA LEU A 160 15.17 -21.85 -5.40
C LEU A 160 14.15 -22.20 -6.51
N PRO A 161 14.23 -23.37 -7.16
CA PRO A 161 13.16 -23.89 -8.02
C PRO A 161 11.80 -23.99 -7.33
N LEU A 162 11.75 -24.55 -6.12
CA LEU A 162 10.50 -24.73 -5.38
C LEU A 162 9.87 -23.40 -4.98
N VAL A 163 10.68 -22.44 -4.52
CA VAL A 163 10.19 -21.09 -4.16
C VAL A 163 9.68 -20.36 -5.40
N ALA A 164 10.45 -20.36 -6.50
CA ALA A 164 10.02 -19.72 -7.74
C ALA A 164 8.74 -20.35 -8.30
N ALA A 165 8.64 -21.68 -8.32
CA ALA A 165 7.42 -22.39 -8.70
C ALA A 165 6.24 -22.02 -7.79
N GLY A 166 6.47 -21.96 -6.47
CA GLY A 166 5.45 -21.58 -5.50
C GLY A 166 4.90 -20.18 -5.73
N PHE A 167 5.75 -19.17 -5.95
CA PHE A 167 5.31 -17.80 -6.23
C PHE A 167 4.69 -17.65 -7.62
N PHE A 168 5.22 -18.33 -8.63
CA PHE A 168 4.67 -18.30 -9.98
C PHE A 168 3.26 -18.92 -10.06
N LEU A 169 3.05 -20.03 -9.34
CA LEU A 169 1.76 -20.73 -9.27
C LEU A 169 0.81 -20.12 -8.23
N LEU A 170 1.27 -19.18 -7.40
CA LEU A 170 0.46 -18.62 -6.32
C LEU A 170 -0.88 -18.03 -6.78
N PRO A 171 -0.99 -17.28 -7.89
CA PRO A 171 -2.29 -16.81 -8.38
C PRO A 171 -3.27 -17.95 -8.67
N LEU A 172 -2.78 -19.04 -9.27
CA LEU A 172 -3.59 -20.22 -9.55
C LEU A 172 -4.01 -20.92 -8.26
N VAL A 173 -3.13 -20.99 -7.27
CA VAL A 173 -3.47 -21.52 -5.95
C VAL A 173 -4.52 -20.64 -5.26
N VAL A 174 -4.38 -19.30 -5.31
CA VAL A 174 -5.34 -18.36 -4.72
C VAL A 174 -6.70 -18.51 -5.40
N GLU A 175 -6.75 -18.59 -6.73
CA GLU A 175 -7.98 -18.79 -7.48
C GLU A 175 -8.60 -20.18 -7.21
N ALA A 176 -7.79 -21.24 -7.23
CA ALA A 176 -8.23 -22.60 -6.95
C ALA A 176 -8.67 -22.79 -5.50
N THR A 177 -8.12 -22.01 -4.57
CA THR A 177 -8.57 -21.94 -3.18
C THR A 177 -9.59 -20.82 -2.96
N GLY A 178 -10.06 -20.14 -4.01
CA GLY A 178 -11.06 -19.08 -3.92
C GLY A 178 -12.38 -19.54 -3.30
N TRP A 179 -12.67 -20.85 -3.28
CA TRP A 179 -13.79 -21.42 -2.52
C TRP A 179 -13.57 -21.38 -1.00
N LEU A 180 -12.31 -21.39 -0.52
CA LEU A 180 -11.96 -21.23 0.90
C LEU A 180 -12.11 -19.78 1.36
N TRP A 181 -11.89 -18.79 0.49
CA TRP A 181 -11.79 -17.37 0.90
C TRP A 181 -12.81 -16.42 0.23
N GLY A 182 -13.24 -16.65 -1.01
CA GLY A 182 -14.08 -15.72 -1.80
C GLY A 182 -15.57 -16.07 -1.74
N GLU A 183 -15.98 -17.17 -2.38
CA GLU A 183 -17.37 -17.67 -2.32
C GLU A 183 -17.56 -18.67 -1.17
N ASN A 184 -16.91 -18.45 -0.03
CA ASN A 184 -17.05 -19.35 1.10
C ASN A 184 -18.47 -19.22 1.68
N ARG A 185 -19.40 -20.01 1.12
CA ARG A 185 -20.79 -20.08 1.56
C ARG A 185 -20.87 -20.46 3.03
N ALA A 186 -19.90 -21.24 3.53
CA ALA A 186 -19.85 -21.60 4.94
C ALA A 186 -19.45 -20.40 5.81
N LEU A 187 -18.36 -19.69 5.52
CA LEU A 187 -17.97 -18.52 6.30
C LEU A 187 -19.03 -17.41 6.22
N THR A 188 -19.60 -17.18 5.05
CA THR A 188 -20.71 -16.22 4.86
C THR A 188 -21.93 -16.63 5.69
N ARG A 189 -22.27 -17.92 5.73
CA ARG A 189 -23.37 -18.45 6.55
C ARG A 189 -23.07 -18.34 8.04
N LEU A 190 -21.84 -18.64 8.46
CA LEU A 190 -21.40 -18.49 9.85
C LEU A 190 -21.46 -17.02 10.28
N THR A 191 -20.99 -16.10 9.43
CA THR A 191 -21.10 -14.66 9.69
C THR A 191 -22.55 -14.23 9.77
N PHE A 192 -23.43 -14.69 8.87
CA PHE A 192 -24.87 -14.42 8.95
C PHE A 192 -25.46 -14.90 10.29
N GLN A 193 -25.20 -16.15 10.67
CA GLN A 193 -25.69 -16.73 11.93
C GLN A 193 -25.13 -16.00 13.15
N ALA A 194 -23.85 -15.63 13.13
CA ALA A 194 -23.21 -14.90 14.21
C ALA A 194 -23.82 -13.50 14.37
N VAL A 195 -24.04 -12.77 13.26
CA VAL A 195 -24.69 -11.46 13.29
C VAL A 195 -26.12 -11.57 13.82
N SER A 196 -26.93 -12.52 13.32
CA SER A 196 -28.27 -12.79 13.88
C SER A 196 -28.20 -13.11 15.38
N GLY A 197 -27.20 -13.89 15.80
CA GLY A 197 -26.96 -14.23 17.20
C GLY A 197 -26.65 -13.01 18.07
N VAL A 198 -25.87 -12.04 17.57
CA VAL A 198 -25.58 -10.79 18.31
C VAL A 198 -26.88 -10.05 18.64
N PHE A 199 -27.77 -9.89 17.67
CA PHE A 199 -29.04 -9.20 17.88
C PHE A 199 -30.05 -9.99 18.73
N ALA A 200 -30.01 -11.33 18.63
CA ALA A 200 -30.79 -12.18 19.51
C ALA A 200 -30.36 -12.01 20.99
N LEU A 201 -29.06 -11.86 21.25
CA LEU A 201 -28.53 -11.58 22.59
C LEU A 201 -28.92 -10.19 23.11
N THR A 202 -29.12 -9.21 22.23
CA THR A 202 -29.59 -7.87 22.61
C THR A 202 -31.11 -7.76 22.72
N GLY A 203 -31.85 -8.84 22.45
CA GLY A 203 -33.32 -8.86 22.48
C GLY A 203 -33.96 -8.01 21.38
N THR A 204 -33.26 -7.79 20.27
CA THR A 204 -33.74 -6.94 19.17
C THR A 204 -34.41 -7.78 18.10
N ASP A 205 -35.68 -7.48 17.79
CA ASP A 205 -36.41 -8.17 16.73
C ASP A 205 -35.82 -7.85 15.35
N LEU A 206 -35.35 -8.88 14.67
CA LEU A 206 -34.78 -8.78 13.33
C LEU A 206 -35.69 -9.40 12.29
N PHE A 207 -35.86 -8.69 11.19
CA PHE A 207 -36.28 -9.32 9.94
C PHE A 207 -35.12 -10.15 9.40
N SER A 208 -35.32 -11.45 9.16
CA SER A 208 -34.29 -12.28 8.56
C SER A 208 -34.86 -13.21 7.49
N LEU A 209 -34.19 -13.25 6.34
CA LEU A 209 -34.45 -14.20 5.26
C LEU A 209 -33.19 -15.07 5.07
N PRO A 210 -33.08 -16.22 5.76
CA PRO A 210 -31.87 -17.04 5.72
C PRO A 210 -31.50 -17.56 4.33
N GLY A 211 -32.49 -17.84 3.47
CA GLY A 211 -32.28 -18.31 2.10
C GLY A 211 -31.57 -17.29 1.21
N GLU A 212 -31.87 -16.00 1.41
CA GLU A 212 -31.27 -14.88 0.67
C GLU A 212 -30.14 -14.18 1.43
N ARG A 213 -29.89 -14.59 2.68
CA ARG A 213 -28.91 -13.98 3.61
C ARG A 213 -29.15 -12.49 3.82
N ILE A 214 -30.43 -12.11 3.88
CA ILE A 214 -30.85 -10.74 4.17
C ILE A 214 -31.17 -10.65 5.66
N ILE A 215 -30.54 -9.68 6.33
CA ILE A 215 -30.87 -9.28 7.70
C ILE A 215 -31.32 -7.82 7.64
N GLY A 216 -32.42 -7.52 8.31
CA GLY A 216 -32.95 -6.17 8.39
C GLY A 216 -33.37 -5.81 9.81
N LEU A 217 -33.23 -4.54 10.12
CA LEU A 217 -33.73 -3.90 11.33
C LEU A 217 -34.53 -2.66 10.89
N ASN A 218 -35.78 -2.56 11.32
CA ASN A 218 -36.73 -1.57 10.80
C ASN A 218 -36.80 -1.62 9.25
N ASP A 219 -36.64 -0.47 8.59
CA ASP A 219 -36.62 -0.36 7.12
C ASP A 219 -35.24 -0.62 6.50
N PHE A 220 -34.18 -0.71 7.30
CA PHE A 220 -32.82 -0.91 6.79
C PHE A 220 -32.52 -2.40 6.65
N ARG A 221 -32.21 -2.84 5.42
CA ARG A 221 -31.96 -4.24 5.07
C ARG A 221 -30.61 -4.40 4.40
N VAL A 222 -29.85 -5.40 4.83
CA VAL A 222 -28.50 -5.70 4.32
C VAL A 222 -28.44 -7.15 3.87
N ARG A 223 -27.94 -7.37 2.65
CA ARG A 223 -27.59 -8.70 2.15
C ARG A 223 -26.13 -9.02 2.49
N ILE A 224 -25.90 -10.08 3.27
CA ILE A 224 -24.54 -10.53 3.60
C ILE A 224 -23.98 -11.31 2.40
N ALA A 225 -23.29 -10.59 1.52
CA ALA A 225 -22.57 -11.12 0.36
C ALA A 225 -21.17 -11.65 0.74
N SER A 226 -20.45 -12.21 -0.24
CA SER A 226 -19.08 -12.74 -0.07
C SER A 226 -18.10 -11.73 0.53
N GLY A 227 -18.18 -10.46 0.11
CA GLY A 227 -17.36 -9.38 0.68
C GLY A 227 -17.59 -9.12 2.17
N CYS A 228 -18.77 -9.48 2.70
CA CYS A 228 -19.10 -9.35 4.12
C CYS A 228 -18.69 -10.58 4.96
N SER A 229 -18.17 -11.64 4.35
CA SER A 229 -17.84 -12.89 5.05
C SER A 229 -16.79 -12.71 6.15
N GLY A 230 -15.92 -11.71 6.03
CA GLY A 230 -14.77 -11.48 6.92
C GLY A 230 -13.47 -12.15 6.43
N ALA A 231 -13.51 -12.81 5.26
CA ALA A 231 -12.34 -13.48 4.70
C ALA A 231 -11.19 -12.53 4.38
N GLU A 232 -11.47 -11.32 3.90
CA GLU A 232 -10.46 -10.31 3.59
C GLU A 232 -9.67 -9.90 4.84
N GLY A 233 -10.37 -9.59 5.94
CA GLY A 233 -9.73 -9.25 7.22
C GLY A 233 -8.91 -10.40 7.79
N VAL A 234 -9.38 -11.64 7.66
CA VAL A 234 -8.62 -12.84 8.05
C VAL A 234 -7.35 -12.98 7.21
N ALA A 235 -7.44 -12.79 5.89
CA ALA A 235 -6.31 -12.87 4.99
C ALA A 235 -5.26 -11.79 5.29
N LEU A 236 -5.68 -10.54 5.49
CA LEU A 236 -4.80 -9.43 5.84
C LEU A 236 -4.06 -9.68 7.16
N VAL A 237 -4.76 -10.14 8.20
CA VAL A 237 -4.15 -10.49 9.50
C VAL A 237 -3.17 -11.66 9.34
N ALA A 238 -3.54 -12.70 8.59
CA ALA A 238 -2.67 -13.84 8.36
C ALA A 238 -1.36 -13.44 7.63
N VAL A 239 -1.46 -12.61 6.59
CA VAL A 239 -0.31 -12.08 5.84
C VAL A 239 0.55 -11.20 6.74
N PHE A 240 -0.06 -10.26 7.48
CA PHE A 240 0.64 -9.42 8.44
C PHE A 240 1.44 -10.25 9.44
N MET A 241 0.81 -11.27 10.03
CA MET A 241 1.45 -12.16 10.98
C MET A 241 2.58 -12.98 10.35
N ALA A 242 2.42 -13.46 9.12
CA ALA A 242 3.49 -14.16 8.42
C ALA A 242 4.70 -13.25 8.15
N ILE A 243 4.46 -12.01 7.70
CA ILE A 243 5.52 -11.01 7.48
C ILE A 243 6.22 -10.69 8.80
N TYR A 244 5.46 -10.44 9.87
CA TYR A 244 6.02 -10.16 11.19
C TYR A 244 6.90 -11.31 11.69
N ALA A 245 6.42 -12.56 11.59
CA ALA A 245 7.22 -13.73 11.97
C ALA A 245 8.51 -13.85 11.14
N MET A 246 8.45 -13.54 9.84
CA MET A 246 9.62 -13.57 8.96
C MET A 246 10.66 -12.51 9.33
N LEU A 247 10.20 -11.29 9.68
CA LEU A 247 11.05 -10.17 10.10
C LEU A 247 11.65 -10.40 11.49
N ALA A 248 10.84 -10.86 12.45
CA ALA A 248 11.22 -11.13 13.83
C ALA A 248 11.77 -12.55 14.05
N ARG A 249 12.08 -13.30 12.99
CA ARG A 249 12.41 -14.75 13.07
C ARG A 249 13.56 -15.14 14.01
N ARG A 250 14.41 -14.17 14.38
CA ARG A 250 15.55 -14.38 15.28
C ARG A 250 15.23 -14.10 16.75
N THR A 251 14.22 -13.28 17.00
CA THR A 251 13.83 -12.82 18.34
C THR A 251 12.53 -13.46 18.82
N LEU A 252 11.75 -14.02 17.90
CA LEU A 252 10.42 -14.60 18.14
C LEU A 252 10.50 -16.12 18.37
N ARG A 253 9.75 -16.63 19.35
CA ARG A 253 9.50 -18.07 19.52
C ARG A 253 8.42 -18.50 18.55
N MET A 254 8.79 -19.32 17.56
CA MET A 254 7.87 -19.73 16.49
C MET A 254 6.70 -20.58 16.98
N ARG A 255 6.92 -21.53 17.92
CA ARG A 255 5.85 -22.44 18.35
C ARG A 255 4.67 -21.71 19.03
N PRO A 256 4.87 -20.89 20.09
CA PRO A 256 3.76 -20.19 20.72
C PRO A 256 3.10 -19.16 19.79
N TYR A 257 3.89 -18.53 18.91
CA TYR A 257 3.38 -17.58 17.94
C TYR A 257 2.37 -18.23 16.98
N TRP A 258 2.73 -19.35 16.35
CA TRP A 258 1.88 -20.00 15.36
C TRP A 258 0.75 -20.82 15.97
N MET A 259 0.92 -21.39 17.17
CA MET A 259 -0.09 -22.26 17.78
C MET A 259 -1.09 -21.52 18.65
N VAL A 260 -0.74 -20.35 19.18
CA VAL A 260 -1.61 -19.59 20.10
C VAL A 260 -2.00 -18.26 19.50
N LEU A 261 -1.01 -17.40 19.22
CA LEU A 261 -1.29 -16.03 18.83
C LEU A 261 -1.92 -15.93 17.43
N PHE A 262 -1.42 -16.72 16.47
CA PHE A 262 -1.95 -16.73 15.10
C PHE A 262 -3.43 -17.14 15.03
N PRO A 263 -3.86 -18.31 15.55
CA PRO A 263 -5.27 -18.66 15.52
C PRO A 263 -6.12 -17.68 16.33
N LEU A 264 -5.63 -17.18 17.47
CA LEU A 264 -6.34 -16.17 18.26
C LEU A 264 -6.58 -14.87 17.46
N ALA A 265 -5.56 -14.36 16.78
CA ALA A 265 -5.66 -13.15 15.98
C ALA A 265 -6.60 -13.33 14.76
N VAL A 266 -6.55 -14.48 14.11
CA VAL A 266 -7.46 -14.83 13.01
C VAL A 266 -8.91 -14.92 13.51
N CYS A 267 -9.16 -15.62 14.61
CA CYS A 267 -10.48 -15.69 15.22
C CYS A 267 -11.00 -14.31 15.64
N LEU A 268 -10.15 -13.51 16.29
CA LEU A 268 -10.51 -12.16 16.72
C LEU A 268 -10.80 -11.24 15.53
N SER A 269 -10.06 -11.36 14.43
CA SER A 269 -10.34 -10.64 13.17
C SER A 269 -11.75 -10.95 12.65
N TRP A 270 -12.14 -12.22 12.64
CA TRP A 270 -13.48 -12.63 12.22
C TRP A 270 -14.57 -12.15 13.21
N ILE A 271 -14.34 -12.22 14.52
CA ILE A 271 -15.26 -11.69 15.54
C ILE A 271 -15.46 -10.18 15.36
N LEU A 272 -14.38 -9.42 15.15
CA LEU A 272 -14.44 -7.99 14.88
C LEU A 272 -15.25 -7.69 13.61
N ASN A 273 -15.15 -8.52 12.56
CA ASN A 273 -16.01 -8.40 11.38
C ASN A 273 -17.50 -8.63 11.68
N VAL A 274 -17.84 -9.63 12.52
CA VAL A 274 -19.23 -9.85 12.96
C VAL A 274 -19.77 -8.64 13.72
N LEU A 275 -18.98 -8.10 14.65
CA LEU A 275 -19.34 -6.90 15.41
C LEU A 275 -19.48 -5.67 14.49
N ARG A 276 -18.59 -5.53 13.50
CA ARG A 276 -18.66 -4.48 12.48
C ARG A 276 -19.99 -4.55 11.73
N ILE A 277 -20.38 -5.71 11.21
CA ILE A 277 -21.63 -5.84 10.43
C ILE A 277 -22.85 -5.58 11.32
N SER A 278 -22.81 -6.06 12.56
CA SER A 278 -23.88 -5.82 13.53
C SER A 278 -24.05 -4.32 13.82
N ALA A 279 -22.94 -3.62 14.08
CA ALA A 279 -22.92 -2.17 14.26
C ALA A 279 -23.38 -1.42 13.00
N LEU A 280 -23.01 -1.88 11.81
CA LEU A 280 -23.45 -1.31 10.53
C LEU A 280 -24.97 -1.38 10.38
N ILE A 281 -25.57 -2.54 10.67
CA ILE A 281 -27.04 -2.72 10.58
C ILE A 281 -27.74 -1.81 11.59
N TRP A 282 -27.24 -1.76 12.83
CA TRP A 282 -27.81 -0.89 13.87
C TRP A 282 -27.71 0.59 13.49
N LEU A 283 -26.55 1.02 13.01
CA LEU A 283 -26.28 2.40 12.62
C LEU A 283 -27.11 2.82 11.40
N GLY A 284 -27.25 1.93 10.42
CA GLY A 284 -28.10 2.16 9.25
C GLY A 284 -29.59 2.26 9.58
N ALA A 285 -30.06 1.52 10.59
CA ALA A 285 -31.46 1.53 11.01
C ALA A 285 -31.82 2.68 11.95
N ASN A 286 -30.87 3.17 12.77
CA ASN A 286 -31.17 4.12 13.87
C ASN A 286 -30.50 5.49 13.73
N VAL A 287 -29.47 5.64 12.89
CA VAL A 287 -28.70 6.89 12.77
C VAL A 287 -28.77 7.42 11.34
N SER A 288 -28.14 6.72 10.39
CA SER A 288 -28.14 7.11 8.98
C SER A 288 -27.75 5.92 8.09
N PRO A 289 -28.61 5.53 7.12
CA PRO A 289 -28.26 4.55 6.10
C PRO A 289 -27.02 4.96 5.29
N LYS A 290 -26.86 6.25 5.00
CA LYS A 290 -25.74 6.78 4.21
C LYS A 290 -24.43 6.64 4.98
N LEU A 291 -24.41 7.03 6.26
CA LEU A 291 -23.23 6.86 7.10
C LEU A 291 -22.84 5.38 7.24
N ALA A 292 -23.82 4.47 7.34
CA ALA A 292 -23.57 3.04 7.48
C ALA A 292 -22.87 2.43 6.26
N VAL A 293 -23.33 2.78 5.05
CA VAL A 293 -22.86 2.20 3.80
C VAL A 293 -21.61 2.89 3.28
N ASP A 294 -21.63 4.23 3.16
CA ASP A 294 -20.54 4.99 2.52
C ASP A 294 -19.35 5.20 3.47
N GLY A 295 -19.65 5.37 4.77
CA GLY A 295 -18.65 5.65 5.81
C GLY A 295 -18.24 4.41 6.60
N PHE A 296 -19.17 3.76 7.29
CA PHE A 296 -18.82 2.74 8.27
C PHE A 296 -18.29 1.44 7.63
N HIS A 297 -18.92 0.97 6.53
CA HIS A 297 -18.65 -0.35 5.94
C HIS A 297 -17.17 -0.66 5.71
N SER A 298 -16.46 0.25 5.03
CA SER A 298 -15.06 0.06 4.64
C SER A 298 -14.09 0.56 5.72
N TYR A 299 -14.30 1.77 6.24
CA TYR A 299 -13.35 2.42 7.15
C TYR A 299 -13.27 1.73 8.51
N ALA A 300 -14.38 1.16 9.02
CA ALA A 300 -14.38 0.44 10.29
C ALA A 300 -13.51 -0.82 10.20
N GLY A 301 -13.50 -1.48 9.02
CA GLY A 301 -12.63 -2.63 8.76
C GLY A 301 -11.15 -2.27 8.87
N TRP A 302 -10.73 -1.18 8.20
CA TRP A 302 -9.35 -0.68 8.26
C TRP A 302 -8.93 -0.28 9.67
N LEU A 303 -9.82 0.39 10.42
CA LEU A 303 -9.55 0.78 11.80
C LEU A 303 -9.39 -0.45 12.71
N MET A 304 -10.32 -1.41 12.66
CA MET A 304 -10.25 -2.64 13.47
C MET A 304 -9.02 -3.47 13.13
N PHE A 305 -8.67 -3.60 11.84
CA PHE A 305 -7.43 -4.26 11.41
C PHE A 305 -6.19 -3.58 12.00
N SER A 306 -6.13 -2.25 11.93
CA SER A 306 -5.00 -1.46 12.45
C SER A 306 -4.86 -1.63 13.96
N LEU A 307 -5.96 -1.52 14.70
CA LEU A 307 -6.00 -1.71 16.15
C LEU A 307 -5.58 -3.13 16.54
N LEU A 308 -6.07 -4.15 15.84
CA LEU A 308 -5.69 -5.55 16.05
C LEU A 308 -4.20 -5.77 15.77
N ALA A 309 -3.68 -5.22 14.68
CA ALA A 309 -2.25 -5.30 14.35
C ALA A 309 -1.39 -4.65 15.44
N PHE A 310 -1.76 -3.47 15.93
CA PHE A 310 -1.08 -2.83 17.07
C PHE A 310 -1.17 -3.65 18.35
N ALA A 311 -2.34 -4.22 18.66
CA ALA A 311 -2.51 -5.09 19.83
C ALA A 311 -1.61 -6.33 19.74
N VAL A 312 -1.53 -6.98 18.59
CA VAL A 312 -0.62 -8.11 18.33
C VAL A 312 0.83 -7.69 18.55
N LEU A 313 1.25 -6.54 18.01
CA LEU A 313 2.62 -6.04 18.19
C LEU A 313 2.93 -5.75 19.66
N ALA A 314 2.01 -5.10 20.38
CA ALA A 314 2.16 -4.78 21.79
C ALA A 314 2.24 -6.06 22.64
N ILE A 315 1.37 -7.03 22.39
CA ILE A 315 1.36 -8.34 23.07
C ILE A 315 2.70 -9.05 22.85
N VAL A 316 3.15 -9.18 21.60
CA VAL A 316 4.40 -9.86 21.32
C VAL A 316 5.58 -9.17 21.98
N HIS A 317 5.63 -7.83 21.92
CA HIS A 317 6.76 -7.06 22.44
C HIS A 317 6.83 -7.05 23.98
N ASN A 318 5.68 -7.07 24.65
CA ASN A 318 5.62 -6.95 26.11
C ASN A 318 5.60 -8.31 26.82
N MET A 319 5.24 -9.40 26.14
CA MET A 319 5.17 -10.73 26.75
C MET A 319 6.42 -11.56 26.45
N ALA A 320 7.21 -11.84 27.49
CA ALA A 320 8.40 -12.70 27.41
C ALA A 320 8.12 -14.11 26.86
N PHE A 321 6.87 -14.57 26.94
CA PHE A 321 6.40 -15.84 26.36
C PHE A 321 6.70 -15.98 24.87
N PHE A 322 6.67 -14.87 24.11
CA PHE A 322 6.92 -14.86 22.68
C PHE A 322 8.39 -14.59 22.30
N HIS A 323 9.26 -14.28 23.27
CA HIS A 323 10.65 -13.90 23.02
C HIS A 323 11.66 -15.01 23.33
N THR A 324 12.65 -15.21 22.46
CA THR A 324 13.80 -16.07 22.77
C THR A 324 14.66 -15.43 23.87
N LYS A 325 15.36 -16.22 24.71
CA LYS A 325 16.21 -15.67 25.79
C LYS A 325 17.29 -14.71 25.28
N ALA A 326 17.73 -14.88 24.02
CA ALA A 326 18.66 -13.99 23.33
C ALA A 326 18.06 -12.63 22.92
N ALA A 327 16.74 -12.47 23.03
CA ALA A 327 15.99 -11.25 22.72
C ALA A 327 15.58 -10.47 23.97
N ALA A 328 16.03 -10.86 25.17
CA ALA A 328 15.87 -10.02 26.36
C ALA A 328 16.41 -8.62 26.01
N PRO A 329 15.58 -7.56 26.11
CA PRO A 329 16.00 -6.23 25.71
C PRO A 329 17.27 -5.89 26.49
N GLY A 330 18.38 -5.71 25.77
CA GLY A 330 19.53 -5.05 26.35
C GLY A 330 19.05 -3.67 26.77
N THR A 331 18.94 -3.43 28.07
CA THR A 331 18.67 -2.15 28.72
C THR A 331 19.80 -1.18 28.37
N ARG A 332 19.82 -0.69 27.13
CA ARG A 332 20.46 0.59 26.85
C ARG A 332 19.52 1.64 27.45
N PRO A 333 19.99 2.54 28.32
CA PRO A 333 19.19 3.69 28.71
C PRO A 333 18.94 4.52 27.46
N GLY A 334 17.79 4.30 26.84
CA GLY A 334 17.30 5.10 25.72
C GLY A 334 16.82 6.45 26.23
N LEU A 335 16.76 7.43 25.33
CA LEU A 335 16.02 8.66 25.59
C LEU A 335 14.58 8.30 26.02
N PRO A 336 13.93 9.11 26.88
CA PRO A 336 12.49 8.96 27.12
C PRO A 336 11.74 8.93 25.79
N VAL A 337 10.74 8.06 25.63
CA VAL A 337 10.03 7.87 24.35
C VAL A 337 9.58 9.19 23.73
N ARG A 338 9.06 10.13 24.54
CA ARG A 338 8.62 11.47 24.11
C ARG A 338 9.74 12.39 23.57
N ALA A 339 10.99 12.09 23.90
CA ALA A 339 12.17 12.80 23.44
C ALA A 339 12.92 12.05 22.31
N ASP A 340 12.46 10.87 21.91
CA ASP A 340 13.08 10.09 20.84
C ASP A 340 12.71 10.65 19.45
N PRO A 341 13.70 11.12 18.66
CA PRO A 341 13.44 11.67 17.32
C PRO A 341 12.81 10.67 16.35
N LEU A 342 13.01 9.37 16.53
CA LEU A 342 12.40 8.35 15.67
C LEU A 342 10.88 8.35 15.84
N PHE A 343 10.41 8.32 17.09
CA PHE A 343 8.98 8.32 17.37
C PHE A 343 8.34 9.65 16.98
N ALA A 344 9.03 10.77 17.21
CA ALA A 344 8.57 12.10 16.80
C ALA A 344 8.35 12.25 15.29
N ARG A 345 9.04 11.45 14.46
CA ARG A 345 8.88 11.44 12.99
C ARG A 345 7.76 10.52 12.50
N ILE A 346 7.31 9.56 13.31
CA ILE A 346 6.39 8.49 12.87
C ILE A 346 5.02 8.63 13.54
N VAL A 347 4.97 8.81 14.86
CA VAL A 347 3.72 8.74 15.62
C VAL A 347 2.74 9.87 15.26
N PRO A 348 3.17 11.15 15.08
CA PRO A 348 2.26 12.18 14.61
C PRO A 348 1.62 11.86 13.26
N PHE A 349 2.37 11.24 12.35
CA PHE A 349 1.86 10.79 11.06
C PHE A 349 0.86 9.63 11.21
N ILE A 350 1.11 8.66 12.10
CA ILE A 350 0.14 7.60 12.41
C ILE A 350 -1.16 8.20 12.94
N LEU A 351 -1.10 9.14 13.89
CA LEU A 351 -2.29 9.79 14.45
C LEU A 351 -3.05 10.58 13.39
N PHE A 352 -2.33 11.30 12.52
CA PHE A 352 -2.91 11.98 11.36
C PHE A 352 -3.66 10.98 10.45
N MET A 353 -3.03 9.85 10.09
CA MET A 353 -3.66 8.82 9.25
C MET A 353 -4.84 8.12 9.92
N MET A 354 -4.76 7.85 11.24
CA MET A 354 -5.88 7.30 12.01
C MET A 354 -7.07 8.26 12.03
N SER A 355 -6.83 9.58 12.10
CA SER A 355 -7.94 10.54 12.03
C SER A 355 -8.70 10.45 10.70
N GLY A 356 -8.00 10.15 9.60
CA GLY A 356 -8.60 9.95 8.28
C GLY A 356 -9.49 8.72 8.18
N THR A 357 -9.23 7.67 8.98
CA THR A 357 -10.11 6.49 9.05
C THR A 357 -11.24 6.63 10.06
N ILE A 358 -11.10 7.53 11.05
CA ILE A 358 -12.15 7.80 12.05
C ILE A 358 -13.19 8.79 11.53
N THR A 359 -12.80 9.83 10.79
CA THR A 359 -13.75 10.86 10.31
C THR A 359 -14.96 10.29 9.53
N PRO A 360 -14.79 9.34 8.59
CA PRO A 360 -15.92 8.78 7.84
C PRO A 360 -16.82 7.86 8.68
N LEU A 361 -16.39 7.46 9.89
CA LEU A 361 -17.23 6.67 10.80
C LEU A 361 -18.24 7.51 11.56
N LEU A 362 -18.00 8.82 11.63
CA LEU A 362 -18.72 9.74 12.50
C LEU A 362 -19.47 10.83 11.71
N TRP A 363 -19.03 11.16 10.48
CA TRP A 363 -19.65 12.16 9.62
C TRP A 363 -19.98 11.59 8.24
N GLU A 364 -21.15 11.96 7.71
CA GLU A 364 -21.56 11.60 6.33
C GLU A 364 -20.68 12.27 5.28
N ASN A 365 -20.30 13.53 5.52
CA ASN A 365 -19.25 14.22 4.79
C ASN A 365 -17.98 14.25 5.65
N PRO A 366 -16.96 13.43 5.33
CA PRO A 366 -15.73 13.38 6.13
C PRO A 366 -15.00 14.72 6.26
N ALA A 367 -15.25 15.67 5.36
CA ALA A 367 -14.68 17.02 5.43
C ALA A 367 -15.13 17.78 6.69
N ASP A 368 -16.37 17.55 7.16
CA ASP A 368 -16.92 18.21 8.34
C ASP A 368 -16.17 17.80 9.62
N GLY A 369 -15.62 16.58 9.64
CA GLY A 369 -14.79 16.04 10.72
C GLY A 369 -13.35 16.59 10.76
N TYR A 370 -12.99 17.59 9.95
CA TYR A 370 -11.62 18.11 9.92
C TYR A 370 -11.09 18.64 11.28
N PRO A 371 -11.89 19.30 12.13
CA PRO A 371 -11.44 19.68 13.48
C PRO A 371 -10.92 18.50 14.33
N LEU A 372 -11.50 17.30 14.16
CA LEU A 372 -11.00 16.08 14.80
C LEU A 372 -9.61 15.71 14.28
N ARG A 373 -9.37 15.86 12.97
CA ARG A 373 -8.03 15.62 12.38
C ARG A 373 -6.99 16.57 12.97
N VAL A 374 -7.34 17.85 13.11
CA VAL A 374 -6.48 18.84 13.78
C VAL A 374 -6.17 18.44 15.21
N ALA A 375 -7.17 17.98 15.98
CA ALA A 375 -6.95 17.53 17.35
C ALA A 375 -5.95 16.35 17.43
N PHE A 376 -6.04 15.38 16.52
CA PHE A 376 -5.09 14.26 16.45
C PHE A 376 -3.68 14.69 16.06
N MET A 377 -3.55 15.61 15.11
CA MET A 377 -2.27 16.20 14.71
C MET A 377 -1.62 16.95 15.88
N LEU A 378 -2.38 17.80 16.57
CA LEU A 378 -1.93 18.54 17.75
C LEU A 378 -1.52 17.58 18.88
N LEU A 379 -2.31 16.54 19.14
CA LEU A 379 -1.96 15.51 20.13
C LEU A 379 -0.61 14.86 19.81
N GLY A 380 -0.40 14.46 18.55
CA GLY A 380 0.85 13.86 18.11
C GLY A 380 2.05 14.79 18.30
N LEU A 381 1.93 16.04 17.84
CA LEU A 381 3.02 17.01 17.97
C LEU A 381 3.27 17.41 19.43
N ALA A 382 2.23 17.55 20.25
CA ALA A 382 2.35 17.89 21.67
C ALA A 382 3.04 16.78 22.47
N LEU A 383 2.69 15.51 22.23
CA LEU A 383 3.32 14.35 22.90
C LEU A 383 4.82 14.27 22.66
N PHE A 384 5.28 14.67 21.47
CA PHE A 384 6.69 14.62 21.05
C PHE A 384 7.34 16.01 20.98
N TRP A 385 6.72 17.02 21.58
CA TRP A 385 7.26 18.38 21.66
C TRP A 385 8.71 18.44 22.18
N PRO A 386 9.13 17.63 23.18
CA PRO A 386 10.54 17.61 23.62
C PRO A 386 11.52 17.28 22.49
N ALA A 387 11.19 16.33 21.62
CA ALA A 387 12.02 15.97 20.47
C ALA A 387 11.97 17.05 19.37
N LEU A 388 10.79 17.64 19.13
CA LEU A 388 10.59 18.68 18.12
C LEU A 388 11.34 19.97 18.42
N ARG A 389 11.53 20.32 19.71
CA ARG A 389 12.34 21.47 20.12
C ARG A 389 13.81 21.35 19.72
N ALA A 390 14.32 20.13 19.52
CA ALA A 390 15.70 19.89 19.10
C ALA A 390 15.88 19.98 17.57
N VAL A 391 14.80 20.13 16.81
CA VAL A 391 14.86 20.24 15.35
C VAL A 391 15.29 21.65 14.96
N ASP A 392 16.20 21.76 13.99
CA ASP A 392 16.55 23.03 13.36
C ASP A 392 15.49 23.41 12.32
N TRP A 393 14.71 24.45 12.63
CA TRP A 393 13.59 24.97 11.83
C TRP A 393 13.98 26.09 10.86
N ARG A 394 15.27 26.40 10.72
CA ARG A 394 15.75 27.47 9.84
C ARG A 394 15.46 27.14 8.36
N ALA A 395 15.09 28.17 7.61
CA ALA A 395 14.92 28.13 6.17
C ALA A 395 15.76 29.23 5.49
N GLY A 396 16.17 28.96 4.26
CA GLY A 396 16.87 29.91 3.40
C GLY A 396 16.06 30.33 2.17
N PRO A 397 16.57 31.30 1.37
CA PRO A 397 15.89 31.79 0.18
C PRO A 397 15.51 30.69 -0.83
N ALA A 398 16.36 29.67 -0.99
CA ALA A 398 16.10 28.55 -1.88
C ALA A 398 14.90 27.69 -1.44
N ASP A 399 14.67 27.56 -0.13
CA ASP A 399 13.54 26.82 0.41
C ASP A 399 12.23 27.56 0.08
N TRP A 400 12.20 28.87 0.31
CA TRP A 400 11.05 29.72 -0.02
C TRP A 400 10.75 29.76 -1.53
N LEU A 401 11.76 29.89 -2.38
CA LEU A 401 11.58 29.83 -3.84
C LEU A 401 10.98 28.50 -4.28
N THR A 402 11.41 27.40 -3.65
CA THR A 402 10.86 26.07 -3.93
C THR A 402 9.40 25.99 -3.47
N GLY A 403 9.07 26.52 -2.29
CA GLY A 403 7.68 26.63 -1.82
C GLY A 403 6.78 27.38 -2.81
N CYS A 404 7.22 28.53 -3.31
CA CYS A 404 6.50 29.29 -4.33
C CYS A 404 6.33 28.49 -5.64
N ALA A 405 7.39 27.80 -6.10
CA ALA A 405 7.33 26.98 -7.30
C ALA A 405 6.35 25.80 -7.16
N VAL A 406 6.32 25.14 -6.00
CA VAL A 406 5.36 24.08 -5.70
C VAL A 406 3.93 24.62 -5.64
N ALA A 407 3.70 25.78 -5.02
CA ALA A 407 2.39 26.42 -5.03
C ALA A 407 1.90 26.74 -6.45
N ALA A 408 2.78 27.31 -7.29
CA ALA A 408 2.46 27.63 -8.67
C ALA A 408 2.10 26.37 -9.46
N LEU A 409 2.89 25.29 -9.31
CA LEU A 409 2.57 23.98 -9.90
C LEU A 409 1.21 23.46 -9.42
N TRP A 410 0.93 23.57 -8.12
CA TRP A 410 -0.29 23.06 -7.51
C TRP A 410 -1.54 23.81 -7.99
N LEU A 411 -1.44 25.14 -8.14
CA LEU A 411 -2.53 25.97 -8.66
C LEU A 411 -2.71 25.79 -10.17
N TRP A 412 -1.61 25.66 -10.93
CA TRP A 412 -1.66 25.43 -12.37
C TRP A 412 -2.29 24.08 -12.74
N THR A 413 -2.09 23.07 -11.91
CA THR A 413 -2.68 21.73 -12.09
C THR A 413 -4.02 21.54 -11.36
N ALA A 414 -4.58 22.61 -10.79
CA ALA A 414 -5.88 22.53 -10.16
C ALA A 414 -6.96 22.29 -11.23
N PRO A 415 -7.90 21.34 -11.00
CA PRO A 415 -9.02 21.16 -11.90
C PRO A 415 -9.88 22.43 -11.93
N GLU A 416 -10.53 22.69 -13.07
CA GLU A 416 -11.49 23.80 -13.18
C GLU A 416 -12.58 23.62 -12.13
N SER A 417 -12.76 24.62 -11.28
CA SER A 417 -13.77 24.60 -10.23
C SER A 417 -15.15 24.66 -10.86
N THR A 418 -15.95 23.62 -10.66
CA THR A 418 -17.40 23.73 -10.76
C THR A 418 -17.88 24.26 -9.42
N ALA A 419 -17.72 25.57 -9.21
CA ALA A 419 -18.07 26.23 -7.95
C ALA A 419 -19.46 25.76 -7.50
N SER A 420 -19.49 24.92 -6.46
CA SER A 420 -20.73 24.43 -5.90
C SER A 420 -21.37 25.60 -5.16
N ALA A 421 -22.63 25.89 -5.43
CA ALA A 421 -23.41 26.94 -4.78
C ALA A 421 -23.74 26.63 -3.30
N SER A 422 -22.84 25.94 -2.59
CA SER A 422 -22.90 25.75 -1.15
C SER A 422 -22.33 26.98 -0.45
N GLY A 423 -23.05 27.49 0.55
CA GLY A 423 -22.58 28.62 1.36
C GLY A 423 -21.21 28.36 1.99
N ALA A 424 -20.50 29.44 2.33
CA ALA A 424 -19.18 29.36 2.96
C ALA A 424 -19.24 28.51 4.25
N PRO A 425 -18.27 27.62 4.50
CA PRO A 425 -18.18 26.87 5.75
C PRO A 425 -18.08 27.81 6.96
N ASP A 426 -18.43 27.30 8.14
CA ASP A 426 -18.30 28.06 9.39
C ASP A 426 -16.84 28.49 9.66
N LEU A 427 -16.68 29.65 10.32
CA LEU A 427 -15.37 30.23 10.61
C LEU A 427 -14.48 29.30 11.43
N PHE A 428 -15.03 28.55 12.40
CA PHE A 428 -14.25 27.60 13.18
C PHE A 428 -13.67 26.50 12.29
N TRP A 429 -14.47 25.99 11.35
CA TRP A 429 -14.01 24.99 10.40
C TRP A 429 -12.89 25.54 9.51
N ILE A 430 -13.05 26.77 9.00
CA ILE A 430 -12.02 27.43 8.17
C ILE A 430 -10.72 27.60 8.97
N LEU A 431 -10.79 28.08 10.21
CA LEU A 431 -9.61 28.24 11.06
C LEU A 431 -8.91 26.91 11.33
N CYS A 432 -9.68 25.85 11.63
CA CYS A 432 -9.13 24.50 11.75
C CYS A 432 -8.48 24.03 10.46
N ARG A 433 -9.14 24.24 9.30
CA ARG A 433 -8.64 23.86 7.98
C ARG A 433 -7.31 24.53 7.68
N LEU A 434 -7.22 25.84 7.89
CA LEU A 434 -6.00 26.62 7.70
C LEU A 434 -4.89 26.18 8.65
N LEU A 435 -5.19 25.99 9.95
CA LEU A 435 -4.22 25.51 10.93
C LEU A 435 -3.66 24.13 10.52
N GLY A 436 -4.53 23.21 10.15
CA GLY A 436 -4.14 21.87 9.71
C GLY A 436 -3.29 21.92 8.45
N THR A 437 -3.84 22.45 7.35
CA THR A 437 -3.22 22.41 6.02
C THR A 437 -1.95 23.27 5.94
N VAL A 438 -1.93 24.47 6.55
CA VAL A 438 -0.77 25.38 6.44
C VAL A 438 0.33 25.05 7.43
N LEU A 439 0.00 24.63 8.66
CA LEU A 439 0.98 24.51 9.73
C LEU A 439 1.25 23.06 10.17
N LEU A 440 0.20 22.29 10.48
CA LEU A 440 0.39 20.98 11.12
C LEU A 440 0.80 19.90 10.11
N VAL A 441 0.11 19.83 8.97
CA VAL A 441 0.36 18.83 7.92
C VAL A 441 1.81 18.91 7.41
N PRO A 442 2.36 20.08 7.03
CA PRO A 442 3.74 20.18 6.57
C PRO A 442 4.77 19.67 7.59
N VAL A 443 4.58 19.97 8.88
CA VAL A 443 5.48 19.47 9.94
C VAL A 443 5.43 17.94 9.98
N ILE A 444 4.23 17.37 10.00
CA ILE A 444 4.03 15.93 10.12
C ILE A 444 4.56 15.18 8.90
N GLU A 445 4.22 15.65 7.70
CA GLU A 445 4.57 14.99 6.45
C GLU A 445 6.07 15.08 6.17
N GLU A 446 6.70 16.25 6.34
CA GLU A 446 8.12 16.40 6.06
C GLU A 446 8.99 15.64 7.08
N LEU A 447 8.58 15.58 8.36
CA LEU A 447 9.26 14.74 9.35
C LEU A 447 9.15 13.25 9.00
N PHE A 448 7.99 12.79 8.55
CA PHE A 448 7.78 11.38 8.21
C PHE A 448 8.45 10.99 6.89
N PHE A 449 8.11 11.68 5.80
CA PHE A 449 8.59 11.28 4.48
C PHE A 449 10.07 11.61 4.28
N ARG A 450 10.55 12.78 4.73
CA ARG A 450 11.90 13.24 4.42
C ARG A 450 12.85 12.82 5.53
N ALA A 451 12.59 13.24 6.75
CA ALA A 451 13.48 12.93 7.88
C ALA A 451 13.43 11.47 8.35
N TYR A 452 12.38 10.70 8.00
CA TYR A 452 12.31 9.27 8.28
C TYR A 452 12.43 8.41 7.03
N VAL A 453 11.46 8.38 6.11
CA VAL A 453 11.46 7.44 4.96
C VAL A 453 12.67 7.64 4.05
N LEU A 454 12.89 8.86 3.56
CA LEU A 454 14.01 9.19 2.68
C LEU A 454 15.33 8.95 3.40
N GLU A 455 15.53 9.49 4.60
CA GLU A 455 16.76 9.30 5.39
C GLU A 455 17.06 7.82 5.67
N ARG A 456 16.04 7.01 5.97
CA ARG A 456 16.17 5.58 6.26
C ARG A 456 16.72 4.81 5.06
N ILE A 457 16.25 5.14 3.87
CA ILE A 457 16.65 4.50 2.62
C ILE A 457 17.98 5.08 2.14
N ALA A 458 18.08 6.41 2.04
CA ALA A 458 19.27 7.12 1.60
C ALA A 458 20.47 6.81 2.51
N GLY A 459 20.31 6.80 3.83
CA GLY A 459 21.40 6.66 4.79
C GLY A 459 22.25 7.92 4.90
N THR A 460 23.41 7.83 5.56
CA THR A 460 24.31 8.97 5.81
C THR A 460 24.92 9.54 4.53
N SER A 461 25.62 10.67 4.63
CA SER A 461 26.27 11.37 3.50
C SER A 461 27.24 10.51 2.68
N ALA A 462 27.78 9.42 3.25
CA ALA A 462 28.63 8.45 2.54
C ALA A 462 27.83 7.39 1.75
N ALA A 463 26.50 7.49 1.69
CA ALA A 463 25.68 6.57 0.93
C ALA A 463 25.80 6.80 -0.57
N SER A 464 25.72 5.74 -1.36
CA SER A 464 25.78 5.86 -2.81
C SER A 464 24.61 6.69 -3.38
N SER A 465 24.81 7.18 -4.59
CA SER A 465 23.78 7.84 -5.40
C SER A 465 22.48 7.04 -5.60
N TRP A 466 22.49 5.71 -5.80
CA TRP A 466 21.21 5.00 -6.00
C TRP A 466 20.36 4.95 -4.75
N ARG A 467 20.94 4.85 -3.54
CA ARG A 467 20.17 4.88 -2.29
C ARG A 467 19.51 6.23 -2.09
N VAL A 468 20.22 7.29 -2.45
CA VAL A 468 19.67 8.64 -2.47
C VAL A 468 18.51 8.73 -3.46
N LEU A 469 18.69 8.24 -4.69
CA LEU A 469 17.63 8.20 -5.71
C LEU A 469 16.44 7.32 -5.30
N ALA A 470 16.68 6.15 -4.72
CA ALA A 470 15.62 5.25 -4.23
C ALA A 470 14.90 5.85 -3.02
N GLY A 471 15.62 6.48 -2.11
CA GLY A 471 15.02 7.20 -0.97
C GLY A 471 14.14 8.36 -1.45
N LEU A 472 14.64 9.14 -2.42
CA LEU A 472 13.89 10.21 -3.05
C LEU A 472 12.64 9.68 -3.77
N ALA A 473 12.79 8.65 -4.60
CA ALA A 473 11.69 8.05 -5.34
C ALA A 473 10.62 7.46 -4.41
N VAL A 474 11.01 6.62 -3.44
CA VAL A 474 10.07 5.99 -2.51
C VAL A 474 9.37 7.04 -1.64
N SER A 475 10.11 8.02 -1.10
CA SER A 475 9.51 9.11 -0.33
C SER A 475 8.51 9.92 -1.16
N SER A 476 8.86 10.27 -2.40
CA SER A 476 8.02 11.10 -3.27
C SER A 476 6.78 10.36 -3.76
N LEU A 477 6.91 9.08 -4.10
CA LEU A 477 5.78 8.24 -4.51
C LEU A 477 4.80 7.97 -3.35
N LEU A 478 5.32 7.69 -2.15
CA LEU A 478 4.46 7.50 -0.98
C LEU A 478 3.75 8.80 -0.57
N PHE A 479 4.43 9.94 -0.69
CA PHE A 479 3.81 11.24 -0.49
C PHE A 479 2.71 11.51 -1.52
N ALA A 480 2.99 11.27 -2.81
CA ALA A 480 2.01 11.44 -3.88
C ALA A 480 0.78 10.54 -3.73
N ALA A 481 0.93 9.34 -3.16
CA ALA A 481 -0.18 8.42 -2.93
C ALA A 481 -1.23 8.93 -1.91
N LEU A 482 -0.89 9.96 -1.12
CA LEU A 482 -1.84 10.63 -0.23
C LEU A 482 -2.62 11.77 -0.88
N HIS A 483 -2.30 12.10 -2.13
CA HIS A 483 -2.84 13.26 -2.82
C HIS A 483 -3.63 12.82 -4.05
N ASP A 484 -4.80 13.42 -4.27
CA ASP A 484 -5.62 13.14 -5.45
C ASP A 484 -4.88 13.46 -6.75
N ARG A 485 -4.09 14.55 -6.73
CA ARG A 485 -3.26 14.98 -7.85
C ARG A 485 -1.89 14.32 -7.82
N TRP A 486 -1.86 13.02 -8.09
CA TRP A 486 -0.68 12.17 -7.98
C TRP A 486 0.58 12.73 -8.67
N VAL A 487 0.49 13.22 -9.91
CA VAL A 487 1.65 13.78 -10.64
C VAL A 487 2.20 15.03 -9.94
N ALA A 488 1.33 15.97 -9.57
CA ALA A 488 1.73 17.17 -8.82
C ALA A 488 2.34 16.79 -7.47
N GLY A 489 1.76 15.79 -6.79
CA GLY A 489 2.28 15.21 -5.55
C GLY A 489 3.69 14.62 -5.72
N VAL A 490 3.96 13.89 -6.81
CA VAL A 490 5.31 13.34 -7.08
C VAL A 490 6.32 14.46 -7.27
N LEU A 491 5.99 15.47 -8.08
CA LEU A 491 6.89 16.60 -8.34
C LEU A 491 7.17 17.42 -7.08
N ALA A 492 6.15 17.69 -6.27
CA ALA A 492 6.29 18.35 -4.97
C ALA A 492 7.16 17.52 -4.01
N GLY A 493 6.90 16.21 -3.93
CA GLY A 493 7.70 15.27 -3.13
C GLY A 493 9.17 15.24 -3.53
N ILE A 494 9.47 15.31 -4.85
CA ILE A 494 10.84 15.41 -5.36
C ILE A 494 11.47 16.74 -4.94
N ALA A 495 10.76 17.86 -5.11
CA ALA A 495 11.26 19.18 -4.76
C ALA A 495 11.64 19.29 -3.27
N PHE A 496 10.72 18.92 -2.36
CA PHE A 496 10.99 18.91 -0.92
C PHE A 496 12.05 17.89 -0.53
N GLY A 497 12.08 16.72 -1.18
CA GLY A 497 13.11 15.71 -0.99
C GLY A 497 14.51 16.17 -1.39
N LEU A 498 14.65 16.92 -2.47
CA LEU A 498 15.92 17.51 -2.90
C LEU A 498 16.41 18.59 -1.93
N LEU A 499 15.52 19.44 -1.41
CA LEU A 499 15.86 20.40 -0.35
C LEU A 499 16.38 19.68 0.90
N TYR A 500 15.67 18.63 1.33
CA TYR A 500 16.10 17.83 2.47
C TYR A 500 17.46 17.16 2.21
N LEU A 501 17.71 16.62 1.01
CA LEU A 501 18.98 15.98 0.68
C LEU A 501 20.17 16.95 0.70
N ARG A 502 19.92 18.23 0.38
CA ARG A 502 20.94 19.29 0.41
C ARG A 502 21.41 19.60 1.84
N THR A 503 20.49 19.72 2.79
CA THR A 503 20.79 20.20 4.15
C THR A 503 20.80 19.10 5.21
N ARG A 504 20.11 17.98 4.94
CA ARG A 504 19.73 16.92 5.89
C ARG A 504 19.05 17.47 7.15
N ARG A 505 18.36 18.60 7.02
CA ARG A 505 17.57 19.24 8.07
C ARG A 505 16.12 19.37 7.58
N PRO A 506 15.13 18.93 8.35
CA PRO A 506 13.74 18.99 7.92
C PRO A 506 13.18 20.42 7.88
N GLY A 507 13.74 21.38 8.65
CA GLY A 507 13.22 22.74 8.76
C GLY A 507 13.00 23.45 7.42
N GLY A 508 13.98 23.43 6.52
CA GLY A 508 13.86 24.06 5.21
C GLY A 508 12.72 23.48 4.36
N ALA A 509 12.59 22.15 4.33
CA ALA A 509 11.51 21.47 3.61
C ALA A 509 10.13 21.75 4.23
N VAL A 510 10.05 21.76 5.58
CA VAL A 510 8.82 22.12 6.33
C VAL A 510 8.37 23.53 5.96
N GLN A 511 9.27 24.51 6.01
CA GLN A 511 8.94 25.90 5.73
C GLN A 511 8.57 26.13 4.26
N ALA A 512 9.27 25.47 3.33
CA ALA A 512 8.91 25.49 1.91
C ALA A 512 7.48 24.96 1.69
N HIS A 513 7.12 23.87 2.35
CA HIS A 513 5.80 23.27 2.27
C HIS A 513 4.73 24.13 2.97
N MET A 514 5.02 24.70 4.15
CA MET A 514 4.15 25.67 4.81
C MET A 514 3.85 26.87 3.90
N LEU A 515 4.86 27.45 3.26
CA LEU A 515 4.67 28.56 2.32
C LEU A 515 3.83 28.15 1.12
N ALA A 516 4.10 26.96 0.56
CA ALA A 516 3.32 26.45 -0.57
C ALA A 516 1.81 26.39 -0.21
N ASN A 517 1.51 25.78 0.94
CA ASN A 517 0.14 25.64 1.43
C ASN A 517 -0.48 26.98 1.84
N ALA A 518 0.30 27.92 2.37
CA ALA A 518 -0.19 29.27 2.67
C ALA A 518 -0.62 30.03 1.40
N ILE A 519 0.15 29.93 0.31
CA ILE A 519 -0.19 30.55 -0.97
C ILE A 519 -1.44 29.89 -1.57
N ILE A 520 -1.53 28.56 -1.54
CA ILE A 520 -2.71 27.82 -2.01
C ILE A 520 -3.95 28.20 -1.18
N ALA A 521 -3.79 28.31 0.14
CA ALA A 521 -4.87 28.71 1.03
C ALA A 521 -5.34 30.15 0.80
N ALA A 522 -4.42 31.08 0.54
CA ALA A 522 -4.78 32.44 0.16
C ALA A 522 -5.57 32.46 -1.16
N ALA A 523 -5.16 31.66 -2.15
CA ALA A 523 -5.90 31.53 -3.41
C ALA A 523 -7.30 30.90 -3.20
N ALA A 524 -7.42 29.90 -2.33
CA ALA A 524 -8.69 29.28 -1.95
C ALA A 524 -9.68 30.29 -1.34
N ILE A 525 -9.20 31.10 -0.38
CA ILE A 525 -10.01 32.14 0.26
C ILE A 525 -10.40 33.23 -0.76
N ALA A 526 -9.45 33.69 -1.58
CA ALA A 526 -9.71 34.74 -2.57
C ALA A 526 -10.71 34.32 -3.65
N SER A 527 -10.72 33.03 -4.02
CA SER A 527 -11.64 32.46 -5.01
C SER A 527 -12.91 31.88 -4.39
N MET A 528 -13.07 31.91 -3.06
CA MET A 528 -14.15 31.22 -2.34
C MET A 528 -14.26 29.71 -2.68
N ASN A 529 -13.15 29.12 -3.11
CA ASN A 529 -13.06 27.71 -3.48
C ASN A 529 -12.29 26.94 -2.41
N TYR A 530 -13.02 26.45 -1.41
CA TYR A 530 -12.44 25.72 -0.29
C TYR A 530 -11.99 24.29 -0.65
N ASP A 531 -12.31 23.78 -1.85
CA ASP A 531 -11.81 22.48 -2.34
C ASP A 531 -10.29 22.48 -2.60
N LEU A 532 -9.68 23.67 -2.66
CA LEU A 532 -8.23 23.82 -2.84
C LEU A 532 -7.41 23.53 -1.58
N ILE A 533 -8.01 23.54 -0.38
CA ILE A 533 -7.30 23.36 0.91
C ILE A 533 -7.78 22.18 1.69
#